data_AF-A0A2C6MBQ8-F1
#
_entry.id   AF-A0A2C6MBQ8-F1
#
_cell.length_a   1.000
_cell.length_b   1.000
_cell.length_c   1.000
_cell.angle_alpha   90.00
_cell.angle_beta   90.00
_cell.angle_gamma   90.00
#
_symmetry.space_group_name_H-M   'P 1'
#
loop_
_entity.id
_entity.type
_entity.pdbx_description
1 polymer ?
#
loop_
_entity_poly.entity_id
_entity_poly.type
_entity_poly.pdbx_seq_one_letter_code
_entity_poly.pdbx_strand_id
1 'polypeptide(L)' 'MIRTLLVLEDSNIQFDAPIETIGLEQEKLFWVDFSEPTEKEVRYLSEGF' A
#
# COMPACT_ATOMS: atom_id res chain seq x y z
N MET A 1 11.81 0.44 4.86
CA MET A 1 10.95 -0.75 4.71
C MET A 1 9.50 -0.33 4.79
N ILE A 2 8.72 -0.59 3.74
CA ILE A 2 7.27 -0.38 3.72
C ILE A 2 6.52 -1.63 4.21
N ARG A 3 5.42 -1.40 4.94
CA ARG A 3 4.39 -2.37 5.28
C ARG A 3 3.06 -1.85 4.80
N THR A 4 2.23 -2.75 4.29
CA THR A 4 0.92 -2.40 3.75
C THR A 4 -0.14 -3.27 4.40
N LEU A 5 -1.34 -2.72 4.49
CA LEU A 5 -2.55 -3.41 4.88
C LEU A 5 -3.64 -3.00 3.91
N LEU A 6 -4.21 -3.97 3.20
CA LEU A 6 -5.33 -3.79 2.29
C LEU A 6 -6.56 -4.46 2.89
N VAL A 7 -7.69 -3.74 2.91
CA VAL A 7 -9.00 -4.28 3.23
C VAL A 7 -9.76 -4.37 1.91
N LEU A 8 -9.96 -5.59 1.42
CA LEU A 8 -10.65 -5.86 0.17
C LEU A 8 -12.17 -5.74 0.33
N GLU A 9 -12.90 -5.58 -0.78
CA GLU A 9 -14.36 -5.46 -0.79
C GLU A 9 -15.08 -6.69 -0.18
N ASP A 10 -14.48 -7.87 -0.31
CA ASP A 10 -14.97 -9.12 0.30
C ASP A 10 -14.66 -9.24 1.80
N SER A 11 -14.15 -8.15 2.41
CA SER A 11 -13.70 -8.07 3.81
C SER A 11 -12.48 -8.91 4.14
N ASN A 12 -11.77 -9.46 3.14
CA ASN A 12 -10.45 -10.04 3.37
C ASN A 12 -9.41 -8.95 3.65
N ILE A 13 -8.46 -9.30 4.51
CA ILE A 13 -7.35 -8.42 4.88
C ILE A 13 -6.06 -9.02 4.33
N GLN A 14 -5.36 -8.24 3.51
CA GLN A 14 -4.05 -8.62 2.97
C GLN A 14 -2.97 -7.74 3.59
N PHE A 15 -1.91 -8.38 4.08
CA PHE A 15 -0.75 -7.70 4.67
C PHE A 15 0.44 -7.80 3.73
N ASP A 16 1.31 -6.79 3.78
CA ASP A 16 2.58 -6.75 3.04
C ASP A 16 2.43 -6.95 1.52
N ALA A 17 1.29 -6.50 0.98
CA ALA A 17 1.13 -6.33 -0.46
C ALA A 17 2.17 -5.33 -1.00
N PRO A 18 2.73 -5.55 -2.20
CA PRO A 18 3.61 -4.58 -2.82
C PRO A 18 2.90 -3.23 -2.95
N ILE A 19 3.58 -2.13 -2.64
CA ILE A 19 2.95 -0.81 -2.67
C ILE A 19 2.43 -0.45 -4.07
N GLU A 20 3.06 -0.99 -5.11
CA GLU A 20 2.66 -0.80 -6.50
C GLU A 20 1.29 -1.40 -6.86
N THR A 21 0.74 -2.28 -6.01
CA THR A 21 -0.59 -2.88 -6.23
C THR A 21 -1.72 -2.07 -5.59
N ILE A 22 -1.39 -1.07 -4.77
CA ILE A 22 -2.38 -0.17 -4.17
C ILE A 22 -2.97 0.72 -5.28
N GLY A 23 -4.30 0.82 -5.31
CA GLY A 23 -5.10 1.50 -6.32
C GLY A 23 -5.42 0.64 -7.56
N LEU A 24 -4.83 -0.56 -7.68
CA LEU A 24 -5.07 -1.48 -8.79
C LEU A 24 -6.06 -2.60 -8.44
N GLU A 25 -6.23 -2.90 -7.15
CA GLU A 25 -7.16 -3.92 -6.68
C GLU A 25 -8.54 -3.31 -6.33
N GLN A 26 -9.50 -4.18 -6.00
CA GLN A 26 -10.78 -3.73 -5.43
C GLN A 26 -10.64 -3.63 -3.92
N GLU A 27 -9.72 -2.80 -3.44
CA GLU A 27 -9.65 -2.46 -2.02
C GLU A 27 -10.66 -1.39 -1.64
N LYS A 28 -11.31 -1.62 -0.51
CA LYS A 28 -12.22 -0.67 0.14
C LYS A 28 -11.44 0.36 0.96
N LEU A 29 -10.30 -0.06 1.53
CA LEU A 29 -9.42 0.76 2.34
C LEU A 29 -8.01 0.19 2.28
N PHE A 30 -7.01 1.07 2.32
CA PHE A 30 -5.62 0.68 2.51
C PHE A 30 -4.97 1.51 3.62
N TRP A 31 -3.92 0.94 4.20
CA TRP A 31 -3.03 1.60 5.15
C TRP A 31 -1.59 1.29 4.76
N VAL A 32 -0.74 2.32 4.78
CA VAL A 32 0.69 2.17 4.53
C VAL A 32 1.45 2.69 5.75
N ASP A 33 2.31 1.85 6.29
CA ASP A 33 3.26 2.19 7.36
C ASP A 33 4.69 2.06 6.81
N PHE A 34 5.57 3.00 7.16
CA PHE A 34 6.92 3.02 6.64
C PHE A 34 7.92 3.52 7.66
N SER A 35 9.06 2.83 7.72
CA SER A 35 10.24 3.25 8.48
C SER A 35 11.43 3.28 7.55
N GLU A 36 12.04 4.45 7.38
CA GLU A 36 13.13 4.70 6.43
C GLU A 36 12.79 4.20 5.01
N PRO A 37 11.81 4.83 4.33
CA PRO A 37 11.44 4.45 2.97
C PRO A 37 12.59 4.76 2.01
N THR A 38 12.77 3.89 1.02
CA THR A 38 13.71 4.11 -0.09
C THR A 38 13.26 5.27 -0.95
N GLU A 39 14.17 5.90 -1.70
CA GLU A 39 13.80 6.99 -2.63
C GLU A 39 12.70 6.59 -3.63
N LYS A 40 12.71 5.33 -4.07
CA LYS A 40 11.68 4.77 -4.96
C LYS A 40 10.30 4.77 -4.28
N GLU A 41 10.26 4.28 -3.04
CA GLU A 41 9.04 4.22 -2.22
C GLU A 41 8.52 5.63 -1.88
N VAL A 42 9.41 6.56 -1.55
CA VAL A 42 9.07 7.97 -1.33
C VAL A 42 8.45 8.58 -2.58
N ARG A 43 9.05 8.34 -3.75
CA ARG A 43 8.53 8.86 -5.01
C ARG A 43 7.11 8.37 -5.25
N TYR A 44 6.89 7.06 -5.14
CA TYR A 44 5.57 6.45 -5.32
C TYR A 44 4.52 7.04 -4.37
N LEU A 45 4.84 7.16 -3.08
CA LEU A 45 3.94 7.75 -2.08
C LEU A 45 3.66 9.23 -2.32
N SER A 46 4.67 9.99 -2.79
CA SER A 46 4.56 11.43 -3.03
C SER A 46 3.83 11.79 -4.31
N GLU A 47 3.90 10.92 -5.32
CA GLU A 47 3.16 11.07 -6.57
C GLU A 47 1.67 10.76 -6.36
N GLY A 48 1.31 10.19 -5.20
CA GLY A 48 -0.06 10.20 -4.68
C GLY A 48 -0.96 9.17 -5.32
N PHE A 49 -0.39 8.07 -5.82
CA PHE A 49 -0.96 7.12 -6.79
C PHE A 49 -0.87 7.65 -8.23
#